data_AF-A0A838PCA8-F1
#
_entry.id   AF-A0A838PCA8-F1
#
_cell.length_a   1.000
_cell.length_b   1.000
_cell.length_c   1.000
_cell.angle_alpha   90.00
_cell.angle_beta   90.00
_cell.angle_gamma   90.00
#
_symmetry.space_group_name_H-M   'P 1'
#
loop_
_entity.id
_entity.type
_entity.pdbx_description
1 polymer ?
#
loop_
_entity_poly.entity_id
_entity_poly.type
_entity_poly.pdbx_seq_one_letter_code
_entity_poly.pdbx_strand_id
1 'polypeptide(L)'
;MSEIITKTHKPRVTTYKLAGDDKLSALQQRAIELLLTGLPTIRVCEVLDITEITIWRWKRQPDFITTYREAKREISARTREMLQEAATKAVTRLFELMEDPETPASIRFASARTILEMHFKGIEVEDIQTSIEELKQLLAPSTS
;
A
#
# COMPACT_ATOMS: atom_id res chain seq x y z
N MET A 1 42.35 -3.56 6.31
CA MET A 1 41.84 -2.78 5.18
C MET A 1 40.34 -3.05 5.08
N SER A 2 39.52 -2.47 5.95
CA SER A 2 39.06 -1.06 5.98
C SER A 2 37.79 -0.88 5.16
N GLU A 3 36.75 -0.44 5.87
CA GLU A 3 35.61 0.35 5.38
C GLU A 3 34.56 -0.34 4.49
N ILE A 4 33.59 -0.98 5.15
CA ILE A 4 32.20 -0.96 4.64
C ILE A 4 31.43 0.04 5.51
N ILE A 5 31.41 1.26 4.99
CA ILE A 5 30.78 2.46 5.49
C ILE A 5 29.31 2.18 5.81
N THR A 6 28.95 2.47 7.06
CA THR A 6 27.60 2.77 7.54
C THR A 6 26.98 3.89 6.70
N LYS A 7 26.35 3.56 5.56
CA LYS A 7 25.45 4.49 4.89
C LYS A 7 24.11 4.43 5.61
N THR A 8 23.97 5.26 6.64
CA THR A 8 22.67 5.69 7.15
C THR A 8 21.94 6.42 6.02
N HIS A 9 21.21 5.68 5.20
CA HIS A 9 20.27 6.25 4.24
C HIS A 9 19.14 6.86 5.07
N LYS A 10 19.26 8.15 5.39
CA LYS A 10 18.20 8.93 6.04
C LYS A 10 16.98 8.80 5.11
N PRO A 11 15.90 8.14 5.53
CA PRO A 11 14.77 7.92 4.63
C PRO A 11 14.31 9.29 4.14
N ARG A 12 14.13 9.44 2.82
CA ARG A 12 13.42 10.60 2.27
C ARG A 12 12.03 10.55 2.88
N VAL A 13 11.81 11.31 3.95
CA VAL A 13 10.49 11.42 4.54
C VAL A 13 9.70 12.31 3.61
N THR A 14 8.95 11.69 2.70
CA THR A 14 7.83 12.35 2.05
C THR A 14 6.96 12.90 3.17
N THR A 15 6.92 14.22 3.31
CA THR A 15 6.07 14.89 4.29
C THR A 15 4.62 14.68 3.87
N TYR A 16 3.87 13.91 4.65
CA TYR A 16 2.46 13.68 4.41
C TYR A 16 1.69 14.74 5.19
N LYS A 17 0.84 15.51 4.51
CA LYS A 17 -0.05 16.47 5.18
C LYS A 17 -1.05 15.67 6.03
N LEU A 18 -0.98 15.79 7.35
CA LEU A 18 -1.84 15.01 8.25
C LEU A 18 -3.13 15.78 8.51
N ALA A 19 -4.26 15.06 8.51
CA ALA A 19 -5.53 15.63 8.91
C ALA A 19 -5.54 15.83 10.44
N GLY A 20 -5.87 17.04 10.90
CA GLY A 20 -5.97 17.37 12.33
C GLY A 20 -4.65 17.76 13.01
N ASP A 21 -3.70 18.36 12.27
CA ASP A 21 -2.38 18.78 12.77
C ASP A 21 -2.43 19.54 14.11
N ASP A 22 -3.47 20.35 14.34
CA ASP A 22 -3.60 21.21 15.53
C ASP A 22 -3.73 20.44 16.86
N LYS A 23 -4.09 19.15 16.83
CA LYS A 23 -4.31 18.34 18.04
C LYS A 23 -3.14 17.42 18.40
N LEU A 24 -2.16 17.28 17.51
CA LEU A 24 -1.00 16.42 17.71
C LEU A 24 0.24 17.23 18.04
N SER A 25 1.08 16.72 18.95
CA SER A 25 2.40 17.32 19.12
C SER A 25 3.27 17.09 17.88
N ALA A 26 4.24 17.97 17.63
CA ALA A 26 5.19 17.80 16.52
C ALA A 26 5.89 16.43 16.55
N LEU A 27 6.14 15.89 17.75
CA LEU A 27 6.75 14.57 17.92
C LEU A 27 5.78 13.43 17.51
N GLN A 28 4.49 13.58 17.80
CA GLN A 28 3.46 12.64 17.36
C GLN A 28 3.28 12.66 15.85
N GLN A 29 3.20 13.86 15.24
CA GLN A 29 3.13 14.02 13.80
C GLN A 29 4.33 13.34 13.13
N ARG A 30 5.54 13.60 13.63
CA ARG A 30 6.75 12.98 13.08
C ARG A 30 6.78 11.45 13.23
N ALA A 31 6.27 10.92 14.33
CA ALA A 31 6.13 9.48 14.51
C ALA A 31 5.15 8.87 13.49
N ILE A 32 4.03 9.55 13.22
CA ILE A 32 3.06 9.13 12.20
C ILE A 32 3.74 9.12 10.82
N GLU A 33 4.42 10.19 10.42
CA GLU A 33 5.12 10.25 9.13
C GLU A 33 6.09 9.07 8.93
N LEU A 34 6.91 8.77 9.94
CA LEU A 34 7.86 7.65 9.87
C LEU A 34 7.16 6.30 9.79
N LEU A 35 6.10 6.08 10.57
CA LEU A 35 5.30 4.85 10.51
C LEU A 35 4.66 4.67 9.12
N LEU A 36 4.23 5.76 8.49
CA LEU A 36 3.62 5.73 7.15
C LEU A 36 4.60 5.36 6.03
N THR A 37 5.92 5.52 6.25
CA THR A 37 6.93 5.01 5.31
C THR A 37 7.12 3.48 5.37
N GLY A 38 6.44 2.80 6.29
CA GLY A 38 6.61 1.36 6.54
C GLY A 38 7.74 1.03 7.52
N LEU A 39 8.32 2.03 8.18
CA LEU A 39 9.38 1.82 9.16
C LEU A 39 8.84 1.08 10.40
N PRO A 40 9.51 0.02 10.90
CA PRO A 40 9.05 -0.70 12.08
C PRO A 40 9.13 0.19 13.33
N THR A 41 8.22 -0.04 14.29
CA THR A 41 8.07 0.82 15.49
C THR A 41 9.37 1.00 16.27
N ILE A 42 10.18 -0.06 16.42
CA ILE A 42 11.47 0.01 17.10
C ILE A 42 12.44 1.01 16.43
N ARG A 43 12.46 1.07 15.09
CA ARG A 43 13.29 2.01 14.33
C ARG A 43 12.75 3.43 14.39
N VAL A 44 11.43 3.60 14.45
CA VAL A 44 10.81 4.91 14.69
C VAL A 44 11.21 5.45 16.06
N CYS A 45 11.19 4.58 17.08
CA CYS A 45 11.65 4.89 18.44
C CYS A 45 13.11 5.34 18.47
N GLU A 46 14.02 4.61 17.82
CA GLU A 46 15.43 5.00 17.69
C GLU A 46 15.62 6.36 17.00
N VAL A 47 14.89 6.62 15.91
CA VAL A 47 15.00 7.87 15.13
C VAL A 47 14.50 9.08 15.93
N LEU A 48 13.51 8.88 16.80
CA LEU A 48 12.87 9.96 17.57
C LEU A 48 13.32 10.05 19.03
N ASP A 49 14.26 9.18 19.44
CA ASP A 49 14.73 9.07 20.81
C ASP A 49 13.58 8.91 21.83
N ILE A 50 12.67 7.97 21.53
CA ILE A 50 11.51 7.63 22.39
C ILE A 50 11.42 6.13 22.64
N THR A 51 10.70 5.74 23.70
CA THR A 51 10.44 4.33 24.01
C THR A 51 9.21 3.79 23.28
N GLU A 52 9.14 2.47 23.09
CA GLU A 52 7.97 1.82 22.46
C GLU A 52 6.67 2.05 23.25
N ILE A 53 6.77 2.16 24.58
CA ILE A 53 5.65 2.46 25.48
C ILE A 53 5.02 3.81 25.12
N THR A 54 5.81 4.80 24.69
CA THR A 54 5.32 6.11 24.24
C THR A 54 4.42 5.96 23.01
N ILE A 55 4.89 5.24 21.98
CA ILE A 55 4.09 5.00 20.77
C ILE A 55 2.86 4.14 21.09
N TRP A 56 3.00 3.13 21.95
CA TRP A 56 1.89 2.30 22.39
C TRP A 56 0.80 3.15 23.07
N ARG A 57 1.18 4.07 23.96
CA ARG A 57 0.24 5.00 24.61
C ARG A 57 -0.43 5.91 23.60
N TRP A 58 0.32 6.47 22.65
CA TRP A 58 -0.24 7.32 21.59
C TRP A 58 -1.25 6.59 20.70
N LYS A 59 -0.99 5.33 20.33
CA LYS A 59 -1.95 4.52 19.55
C LYS A 59 -3.31 4.30 20.25
N ARG A 60 -3.42 4.59 21.54
CA ARG A 60 -4.67 4.54 22.32
C ARG A 60 -5.34 5.90 22.49
N GLN A 61 -4.69 6.98 22.04
CA GLN A 61 -5.27 8.32 22.03
C GLN A 61 -6.13 8.47 20.76
N PRO A 62 -7.38 8.96 20.88
CA PRO A 62 -8.30 9.09 19.75
C PRO A 62 -7.73 9.92 18.59
N ASP A 63 -7.11 11.06 18.88
CA ASP A 63 -6.58 11.95 17.84
C ASP A 63 -5.44 11.26 17.06
N PHE A 64 -4.46 10.68 17.76
CA PHE A 64 -3.32 10.01 17.12
C PHE A 64 -3.74 8.83 16.24
N ILE A 65 -4.60 7.95 16.76
CA ILE A 65 -4.99 6.75 16.01
C ILE A 65 -5.88 7.09 14.82
N THR A 66 -6.73 8.11 14.95
CA THR A 66 -7.61 8.58 13.86
C THR A 66 -6.77 9.18 12.75
N THR A 67 -5.91 10.15 13.06
CA THR A 67 -5.01 10.76 12.07
C THR A 67 -4.10 9.73 11.41
N TYR A 68 -3.51 8.79 12.17
CA TYR A 68 -2.70 7.72 11.60
C TYR A 68 -3.49 6.82 10.63
N ARG A 69 -4.71 6.42 11.00
CA ARG A 69 -5.55 5.56 10.16
C ARG A 69 -6.01 6.28 8.90
N GLU A 70 -6.37 7.54 8.99
CA GLU A 70 -6.77 8.37 7.84
C GLU A 70 -5.61 8.56 6.88
N ALA A 71 -4.45 9.00 7.38
CA ALA A 71 -3.27 9.18 6.55
C ALA A 71 -2.82 7.84 5.90
N LYS A 72 -2.91 6.73 6.64
CA LYS A 72 -2.62 5.39 6.09
C LYS A 72 -3.61 5.01 4.99
N ARG A 73 -4.91 5.32 5.15
CA ARG A 73 -5.93 5.07 4.11
C ARG A 73 -5.64 5.87 2.86
N GLU A 74 -5.28 7.14 2.99
CA GLU A 74 -4.95 8.02 1.87
C GLU A 74 -3.73 7.51 1.09
N ILE A 75 -2.64 7.19 1.79
CA ILE A 75 -1.44 6.62 1.15
C ILE A 75 -1.79 5.31 0.45
N SER A 76 -2.56 4.44 1.11
CA SER A 76 -2.96 3.17 0.52
C SER A 76 -3.84 3.37 -0.72
N ALA A 77 -4.72 4.38 -0.74
CA ALA A 77 -5.51 4.74 -1.91
C ALA A 77 -4.62 5.18 -3.06
N ARG A 78 -3.71 6.12 -2.80
CA ARG A 78 -2.74 6.58 -3.80
C ARG A 78 -1.85 5.46 -4.33
N THR A 79 -1.37 4.57 -3.47
CA THR A 79 -0.57 3.40 -3.89
C THR A 79 -1.39 2.46 -4.76
N ARG A 80 -2.67 2.24 -4.45
CA ARG A 80 -3.56 1.43 -5.30
C ARG A 80 -3.76 2.07 -6.67
N GLU A 81 -3.98 3.38 -6.75
CA GLU A 81 -4.11 4.11 -8.02
C GLU A 81 -2.84 3.98 -8.86
N MET A 82 -1.66 4.19 -8.26
CA MET A 82 -0.37 4.01 -8.94
C MET A 82 -0.17 2.57 -9.44
N LEU A 83 -0.59 1.59 -8.65
CA LEU A 83 -0.51 0.18 -9.04
C LEU A 83 -1.47 -0.14 -10.20
N GLN A 84 -2.68 0.41 -10.18
CA GLN A 84 -3.65 0.27 -11.27
C GLN A 84 -3.11 0.88 -12.56
N GLU A 85 -2.55 2.09 -12.51
CA GLU A 85 -1.93 2.72 -13.67
C GLU A 85 -0.75 1.88 -14.21
N ALA A 86 0.12 1.38 -13.33
CA ALA A 86 1.24 0.52 -13.71
C ALA A 86 0.77 -0.81 -14.33
N ALA A 87 -0.30 -1.39 -13.80
CA ALA A 87 -0.90 -2.62 -14.32
C ALA A 87 -1.44 -2.41 -15.74
N THR A 88 -2.16 -1.31 -16.00
CA THR A 88 -2.64 -0.95 -17.34
C THR A 88 -1.49 -0.83 -18.33
N LYS A 89 -0.42 -0.13 -17.93
CA LYS A 89 0.81 -0.01 -18.76
C LYS A 89 1.45 -1.37 -19.02
N ALA A 90 1.51 -2.26 -18.03
CA ALA A 90 2.07 -3.59 -18.19
C ALA A 90 1.25 -4.43 -19.18
N VAL A 91 -0.07 -4.39 -19.10
CA VAL A 91 -0.96 -5.08 -20.05
C VAL A 91 -0.73 -4.58 -21.48
N THR A 92 -0.67 -3.26 -21.69
CA THR A 92 -0.34 -2.69 -23.01
C THR A 92 0.98 -3.21 -23.55
N ARG A 93 2.04 -3.26 -22.71
CA ARG A 93 3.34 -3.81 -23.13
C ARG A 93 3.29 -5.31 -23.45
N LEU A 94 2.51 -6.10 -22.72
CA LEU A 94 2.33 -7.51 -23.03
C LEU A 94 1.63 -7.71 -24.37
N PHE A 95 0.63 -6.88 -24.69
CA PHE A 95 -0.03 -6.89 -26.01
C PHE A 95 0.96 -6.55 -27.13
N GLU A 96 1.72 -5.47 -27.00
CA GLU A 96 2.75 -5.08 -27.98
C GLU A 96 3.77 -6.21 -28.21
N LEU A 97 4.29 -6.82 -27.13
CA LEU A 97 5.23 -7.94 -27.21
C LEU A 97 4.62 -9.18 -27.87
N MET A 98 3.30 -9.39 -27.75
CA MET A 98 2.61 -10.53 -28.35
C MET A 98 2.39 -10.33 -29.86
N GLU A 99 2.12 -9.10 -30.30
CA GLU A 99 1.81 -8.78 -31.70
C GLU A 99 3.05 -8.53 -32.56
N ASP A 100 4.19 -8.16 -31.94
CA ASP A 100 5.42 -7.86 -32.64
C ASP A 100 6.02 -9.10 -33.36
N PRO A 101 6.15 -9.10 -34.70
CA PRO A 101 6.74 -10.20 -35.47
C PRO A 101 8.22 -10.44 -35.14
N GLU A 102 8.94 -9.41 -34.71
CA GLU A 102 10.37 -9.46 -34.41
C GLU A 102 10.64 -10.02 -33.00
N THR A 103 9.64 -10.03 -32.13
CA THR A 103 9.74 -10.62 -30.79
C THR A 103 9.85 -12.15 -30.88
N PRO A 104 10.79 -12.80 -30.18
CA PRO A 104 10.92 -14.27 -30.17
C PRO A 104 9.60 -14.99 -29.85
N ALA A 105 9.33 -16.10 -30.56
CA ALA A 105 8.07 -16.83 -30.45
C ALA A 105 7.75 -17.28 -29.01
N SER A 106 8.77 -17.62 -28.22
CA SER A 106 8.63 -17.97 -26.80
C SER A 106 8.14 -16.81 -25.94
N ILE A 107 8.58 -15.58 -26.22
CA ILE A 107 8.17 -14.37 -25.52
C ILE A 107 6.73 -14.01 -25.91
N ARG A 108 6.39 -14.05 -27.20
CA ARG A 108 5.01 -13.85 -27.66
C ARG A 108 4.03 -14.80 -26.98
N PHE A 109 4.36 -16.09 -26.95
CA PHE A 109 3.55 -17.11 -26.29
C PHE A 109 3.44 -16.85 -24.77
N ALA A 110 4.53 -16.50 -24.10
CA ALA A 110 4.51 -16.19 -22.68
C ALA A 110 3.66 -14.94 -22.37
N SER A 111 3.72 -13.90 -23.19
CA SER A 111 2.88 -12.70 -23.06
C SER A 111 1.40 -13.04 -23.22
N ALA A 112 1.04 -13.77 -24.29
CA ALA A 112 -0.33 -14.22 -24.53
C ALA A 112 -0.87 -15.05 -23.35
N ARG A 113 -0.08 -16.02 -22.89
CA ARG A 113 -0.44 -16.87 -21.75
C ARG A 113 -0.64 -16.04 -20.48
N THR A 114 0.25 -15.08 -20.20
CA THR A 114 0.15 -14.23 -19.01
C THR A 114 -1.12 -13.39 -19.02
N ILE A 115 -1.48 -12.81 -20.18
CA ILE A 115 -2.73 -12.04 -20.33
C ILE A 115 -3.95 -12.92 -20.01
N LEU A 116 -4.01 -14.13 -20.60
CA LEU A 116 -5.11 -15.06 -20.38
C LEU A 116 -5.18 -15.52 -18.91
N GLU A 117 -4.05 -15.88 -18.30
CA GLU A 117 -3.99 -16.29 -16.89
C GLU A 117 -4.49 -15.18 -15.95
N MET A 118 -4.11 -13.92 -16.20
CA MET A 118 -4.56 -12.80 -15.37
C MET A 118 -6.03 -12.47 -15.59
N HIS A 119 -6.54 -12.64 -16.82
CA HIS A 119 -7.95 -12.46 -17.12
C HIS A 119 -8.83 -13.47 -16.36
N PHE A 120 -8.49 -14.77 -16.41
CA PHE A 120 -9.25 -15.79 -15.70
C PHE A 120 -9.21 -15.62 -14.18
N LYS A 121 -8.04 -15.27 -13.61
CA LYS A 121 -7.94 -14.92 -12.19
C LYS A 121 -8.80 -13.72 -11.82
N GLY A 122 -8.93 -12.73 -12.71
CA GLY A 122 -9.81 -11.59 -12.53
C GLY A 122 -11.28 -11.99 -12.43
N ILE A 123 -11.74 -12.83 -13.36
CA ILE A 123 -13.11 -13.38 -13.36
C ILE A 123 -13.40 -14.14 -12.07
N GLU A 124 -12.50 -15.04 -11.65
CA GLU A 124 -12.66 -15.80 -10.40
C GLU A 124 -12.83 -14.87 -9.19
N VAL A 125 -12.10 -13.75 -9.15
CA VAL A 125 -12.22 -12.75 -8.08
C VAL A 125 -13.55 -12.00 -8.14
N GLU A 126 -14.01 -11.61 -9.34
CA GLU A 126 -15.31 -10.95 -9.54
C GLU A 126 -16.48 -11.85 -9.15
N ASP A 127 -16.43 -13.14 -9.49
CA ASP A 127 -17.44 -14.13 -9.12
C ASP A 127 -17.50 -14.34 -7.60
N ILE A 128 -16.33 -14.41 -6.94
CA ILE A 128 -16.23 -14.50 -5.48
C ILE A 128 -16.80 -13.23 -4.83
N GLN A 129 -16.48 -12.05 -5.34
CA GLN A 129 -17.00 -10.78 -4.83
C GLN A 129 -18.53 -10.70 -4.96
N THR A 130 -19.07 -11.14 -6.09
CA THR A 130 -20.51 -11.20 -6.36
C THR A 130 -21.19 -12.13 -5.36
N SER A 131 -20.64 -13.34 -5.17
CA SER A 131 -21.15 -14.32 -4.20
C SER A 131 -21.13 -13.78 -2.77
N ILE A 132 -20.07 -13.05 -2.38
CA ILE A 132 -19.98 -12.42 -1.05
C ILE A 132 -21.06 -11.36 -0.88
N GLU A 133 -21.35 -10.57 -1.91
CA GLU A 133 -22.37 -9.53 -1.83
C GLU A 133 -23.78 -10.12 -1.73
N GLU A 134 -24.09 -11.16 -2.50
CA GLU A 134 -25.35 -11.92 -2.37
C GLU A 134 -25.53 -12.49 -0.95
N LEU A 135 -24.47 -13.09 -0.39
CA LEU A 135 -24.50 -13.60 0.99
C LEU A 135 -24.71 -12.49 2.02
N LYS A 136 -24.08 -11.32 1.85
CA LYS A 136 -24.30 -10.16 2.73
C LYS A 136 -25.75 -9.67 2.67
N GLN A 137 -26.37 -9.67 1.49
CA GLN A 137 -27.76 -9.26 1.33
C GLN A 137 -28.72 -10.24 2.01
N LEU A 138 -28.46 -11.56 1.91
CA LEU A 138 -29.27 -12.58 2.60
C LEU A 138 -29.14 -12.53 4.13
N LEU A 139 -27.97 -12.14 4.63
CA LEU A 139 -27.69 -12.01 6.06
C LEU A 139 -28.03 -10.63 6.62
N ALA A 140 -28.35 -9.64 5.76
CA ALA A 140 -28.82 -8.35 6.22
C ALA A 140 -30.13 -8.57 7.00
N PRO A 141 -30.25 -8.03 8.23
CA PRO A 141 -31.44 -8.25 9.03
C PRO A 141 -32.65 -7.79 8.24
N SER A 142 -33.63 -8.68 8.04
CA SER A 142 -34.92 -8.31 7.50
C SER A 142 -35.52 -7.29 8.47
N THR A 143 -35.43 -6.01 8.10
CA THR A 143 -36.03 -4.91 8.84
C THR A 143 -37.53 -5.20 8.88
N SER A 144 -38.00 -5.65 10.05
CA SER A 144 -39.41 -5.93 10.35
C SER A 144 -39.89 -5.01 11.44
#